data_AF-A0A838VB82-F1
#
_entry.id   AF-A0A838VB82-F1
#
_cell.length_a   1.000
_cell.length_b   1.000
_cell.length_c   1.000
_cell.angle_alpha   90.00
_cell.angle_beta   90.00
_cell.angle_gamma   90.00
#
_symmetry.space_group_name_H-M   'P 1'
#
loop_
_entity.id
_entity.type
_entity.pdbx_description
1 polymer ?
#
loop_
_entity_poly.entity_id
_entity_poly.type
_entity_poly.pdbx_seq_one_letter_code
_entity_poly.pdbx_strand_id
1 'polypeptide(L)'
;MANPAFDGAPVSLTFTHACVPIAVMVAVVRRPVSVRLMIVAVGAAMAPDLDALMHPLFGVARASLYSHRGFSHSLFVAIAFGALAAACHRQLGVRALTAFVAVAAAMASHGLMDMMTDGGKPVAYLWPITSLRFFADWRPLPGSGVQYPSHLAEVASRTGPEIAHVILPMMLIAISTRGCLLIIHSLRR
;
A
#
# COMPACT_ATOMS: atom_id res chain seq x y z
N MET A 1 3.58 15.57 26.72
CA MET A 1 4.59 16.41 26.04
C MET A 1 4.67 15.94 24.59
N ALA A 2 4.29 16.79 23.63
CA ALA A 2 4.34 16.44 22.21
C ALA A 2 5.82 16.31 21.78
N ASN A 3 6.17 15.19 21.15
CA ASN A 3 7.52 15.00 20.60
C ASN A 3 7.68 15.92 19.37
N PRO A 4 8.59 16.91 19.39
CA PRO A 4 8.77 17.89 18.30
C PRO A 4 9.39 17.28 17.03
N ALA A 5 9.75 15.99 17.02
CA ALA A 5 10.39 15.32 15.89
C ALA A 5 9.50 15.18 14.62
N PHE A 6 8.21 15.53 14.69
CA PHE A 6 7.26 15.25 13.62
C PHE A 6 6.88 16.48 12.77
N ASP A 7 7.46 17.66 13.01
CA ASP A 7 6.94 18.90 12.43
C ASP A 7 7.38 19.22 11.00
N GLY A 8 8.41 18.56 10.44
CA GLY A 8 8.95 18.92 9.13
C GLY A 8 9.27 17.79 8.16
N ALA A 9 8.96 16.53 8.46
CA ALA A 9 9.34 15.44 7.57
C ALA A 9 8.45 15.43 6.31
N PRO A 10 9.02 15.48 5.08
CA PRO A 10 8.26 15.25 3.87
C PRO A 10 7.60 13.87 3.93
N VAL A 11 6.38 13.78 3.40
CA VAL A 11 5.69 12.51 3.22
C VAL A 11 6.55 11.66 2.31
N SER A 12 7.06 10.54 2.83
CA SER A 12 7.83 9.59 2.04
C SER A 12 6.88 8.97 1.02
N LEU A 13 6.90 9.49 -0.20
CA LEU A 13 6.15 8.92 -1.32
C LEU A 13 6.85 7.62 -1.72
N THR A 14 6.54 6.52 -1.04
CA THR A 14 7.15 5.23 -1.36
C THR A 14 6.60 4.78 -2.72
N PHE A 15 7.36 4.98 -3.79
CA PHE A 15 7.04 4.50 -5.14
C PHE A 15 6.66 3.00 -5.16
N THR A 16 7.15 2.25 -4.16
CA THR A 16 6.86 0.84 -3.94
C THR A 16 5.38 0.51 -3.76
N HIS A 17 4.57 1.39 -3.16
CA HIS A 17 3.14 1.09 -2.93
C HIS A 17 2.39 0.92 -4.25
N ALA A 18 2.75 1.70 -5.28
CA ALA A 18 2.23 1.54 -6.63
C ALA A 18 2.71 0.25 -7.32
N CYS A 19 3.86 -0.30 -6.92
CA CYS A 19 4.39 -1.56 -7.46
C CYS A 19 3.59 -2.79 -7.00
N VAL A 20 2.94 -2.74 -5.83
CA VAL A 20 2.18 -3.87 -5.28
C VAL A 20 1.02 -4.33 -6.18
N PRO A 21 0.08 -3.46 -6.57
CA PRO A 21 -0.99 -3.85 -7.48
C PRO A 21 -0.45 -4.35 -8.82
N ILE A 22 0.65 -3.80 -9.31
CA ILE A 22 1.27 -4.24 -10.57
C ILE A 22 1.77 -5.68 -10.44
N ALA A 23 2.49 -6.02 -9.37
CA ALA A 23 3.01 -7.37 -9.16
C ALA A 23 1.90 -8.41 -8.95
N VAL A 24 0.86 -8.08 -8.19
CA VAL A 24 -0.33 -8.95 -8.01
C VAL A 24 -0.98 -9.24 -9.37
N MET A 25 -1.09 -8.23 -10.23
CA MET A 25 -1.71 -8.39 -11.54
C MET A 25 -0.84 -9.23 -12.50
N VAL A 26 0.49 -9.11 -12.42
CA VAL A 26 1.43 -9.98 -13.14
C VAL A 26 1.31 -11.44 -12.67
N ALA A 27 1.15 -11.66 -11.37
CA ALA A 27 1.06 -12.99 -10.78
C ALA A 27 -0.20 -13.77 -11.21
N VAL A 28 -1.36 -13.12 -11.11
CA VAL A 28 -2.65 -13.83 -11.08
C VAL A 28 -3.39 -13.75 -12.42
N VAL A 29 -3.24 -12.67 -13.19
CA VAL A 29 -4.15 -12.42 -14.32
C VAL A 29 -3.70 -13.14 -15.59
N ARG A 30 -4.55 -14.03 -16.13
CA ARG A 30 -4.39 -14.55 -17.50
C ARG A 30 -4.81 -13.45 -18.48
N ARG A 31 -3.96 -13.17 -19.47
CA ARG A 31 -4.13 -12.04 -20.40
C ARG A 31 -5.49 -12.10 -21.13
N PRO A 32 -6.03 -10.92 -21.52
CA PRO A 32 -5.48 -9.58 -21.29
C PRO A 32 -5.78 -9.02 -19.88
N VAL A 33 -4.83 -8.27 -19.34
CA VAL A 33 -5.00 -7.51 -18.09
C VAL A 33 -5.88 -6.30 -18.38
N SER A 34 -6.96 -6.11 -17.60
CA SER A 34 -7.77 -4.90 -17.71
C SER A 34 -6.95 -3.68 -17.26
N VAL A 35 -6.64 -2.79 -18.19
CA VAL A 35 -5.94 -1.52 -17.93
C VAL A 35 -6.73 -0.65 -16.95
N ARG A 36 -8.07 -0.68 -17.03
CA ARG A 36 -8.95 0.06 -16.11
C ARG A 36 -8.78 -0.42 -14.67
N LEU A 37 -8.79 -1.73 -14.47
CA LEU A 37 -8.55 -2.30 -13.14
C LEU A 37 -7.16 -1.94 -12.61
N MET A 38 -6.14 -1.95 -13.48
CA MET A 38 -4.77 -1.59 -13.09
C MET A 38 -4.67 -0.14 -12.62
N ILE A 39 -5.24 0.80 -13.37
CA ILE A 39 -5.28 2.23 -12.97
C ILE A 39 -5.99 2.39 -11.63
N VAL A 40 -7.14 1.74 -11.45
CA VAL A 40 -7.90 1.81 -10.19
C VAL A 40 -7.13 1.19 -9.03
N ALA A 41 -6.48 0.05 -9.22
CA ALA A 41 -5.70 -0.61 -8.16
C ALA A 41 -4.47 0.20 -7.76
N VAL A 42 -3.75 0.81 -8.72
CA VAL A 42 -2.64 1.73 -8.44
C VAL A 42 -3.14 2.96 -7.69
N GLY A 43 -4.22 3.58 -8.16
CA GLY A 43 -4.83 4.72 -7.48
C GLY A 43 -5.29 4.38 -6.06
N ALA A 44 -5.89 3.20 -5.86
CA ALA A 44 -6.32 2.73 -4.55
C ALA A 44 -5.14 2.44 -3.60
N ALA A 45 -4.02 1.94 -4.11
CA ALA A 45 -2.80 1.78 -3.30
C ALA A 45 -2.26 3.12 -2.80
N MET A 46 -2.37 4.19 -3.61
CA MET A 46 -1.88 5.53 -3.24
C MET A 46 -2.90 6.36 -2.45
N ALA A 47 -4.19 6.01 -2.52
CA ALA A 47 -5.27 6.79 -1.93
C ALA A 47 -5.15 7.06 -0.41
N PRO A 48 -4.64 6.14 0.44
CA PRO A 48 -4.54 6.39 1.87
C PRO A 48 -3.75 7.65 2.22
N ASP A 49 -2.65 7.94 1.50
CA ASP A 49 -1.76 9.08 1.75
C ASP A 49 -2.36 10.45 1.43
N LEU A 50 -3.51 10.48 0.73
CA LEU A 50 -4.24 11.74 0.53
C LEU A 50 -4.65 12.39 1.86
N ASP A 51 -4.72 11.60 2.94
CA ASP A 51 -4.96 12.08 4.28
C ASP A 51 -3.83 12.95 4.87
N ALA A 52 -2.63 12.94 4.26
CA ALA A 52 -1.54 13.82 4.64
C ALA A 52 -1.87 15.30 4.40
N LEU A 53 -2.80 15.57 3.47
CA LEU A 53 -3.31 16.91 3.20
C LEU A 53 -4.27 17.42 4.28
N MET A 54 -4.76 16.55 5.17
CA MET A 54 -5.76 16.93 6.18
C MET A 54 -5.24 17.98 7.17
N HIS A 55 -3.97 17.88 7.56
CA HIS A 55 -3.35 18.86 8.44
C HIS A 55 -3.13 20.22 7.75
N PRO A 56 -2.41 20.33 6.61
CA PRO A 56 -2.15 21.61 5.97
C PRO A 56 -3.41 22.29 5.42
N LEU A 57 -4.41 21.54 4.94
CA LEU A 57 -5.61 22.13 4.33
C LEU A 57 -6.73 22.43 5.34
N PHE A 58 -6.87 21.61 6.38
CA PHE A 58 -8.02 21.66 7.29
C PHE A 58 -7.63 21.80 8.76
N GLY A 59 -6.34 21.92 9.09
CA GLY A 59 -5.87 22.06 10.47
C GLY A 59 -6.09 20.82 11.34
N VAL A 60 -6.35 19.65 10.75
CA VAL A 60 -6.57 18.40 11.50
C VAL A 60 -5.31 18.04 12.28
N ALA A 61 -5.43 17.91 13.59
CA ALA A 61 -4.30 17.59 14.47
C ALA A 61 -3.53 16.34 13.99
N ARG A 62 -2.19 16.45 13.90
CA ARG A 62 -1.30 15.36 13.44
C ARG A 62 -1.40 14.06 14.25
N ALA A 63 -1.88 14.10 15.48
CA ALA A 63 -2.07 12.90 16.30
C ALA A 63 -3.45 12.25 16.08
N SER A 64 -4.36 12.95 15.42
CA SER A 64 -5.75 12.51 15.22
C SER A 64 -5.83 11.26 14.36
N LEU A 65 -6.87 10.46 14.59
CA LEU A 65 -7.25 9.35 13.72
C LEU A 65 -7.57 9.80 12.29
N TYR A 66 -7.97 11.06 12.09
CA TYR A 66 -8.27 11.65 10.78
C TYR A 66 -7.04 12.25 10.06
N SER A 67 -5.87 12.12 10.67
CA SER A 67 -4.60 12.53 10.07
C SER A 67 -3.81 11.33 9.56
N HIS A 68 -2.73 11.61 8.84
CA HIS A 68 -1.86 10.63 8.21
C HIS A 68 -1.60 9.34 9.01
N ARG A 69 -1.63 8.20 8.31
CA ARG A 69 -1.60 6.83 8.86
C ARG A 69 -2.79 6.49 9.77
N GLY A 70 -3.88 7.23 9.60
CA GLY A 70 -5.11 7.14 10.38
C GLY A 70 -6.09 6.12 9.82
N PHE A 71 -7.39 6.41 9.91
CA PHE A 71 -8.46 5.48 9.47
C PHE A 71 -8.35 5.09 7.98
N SER A 72 -7.83 5.98 7.14
CA SER A 72 -7.60 5.79 5.70
C SER A 72 -6.70 4.59 5.38
N HIS A 73 -5.79 4.23 6.29
CA HIS A 73 -4.83 3.13 6.15
C HIS A 73 -5.37 1.81 6.74
N SER A 74 -6.62 1.79 7.17
CA SER A 74 -7.22 0.61 7.82
C SER A 74 -7.65 -0.46 6.83
N LEU A 75 -7.64 -1.71 7.30
CA LEU A 75 -8.15 -2.85 6.55
C LEU A 75 -9.64 -2.68 6.22
N PHE A 76 -10.41 -2.03 7.09
CA PHE A 76 -11.83 -1.76 6.84
C PHE A 76 -12.04 -0.86 5.61
N VAL A 77 -11.28 0.23 5.50
CA VAL A 77 -11.37 1.12 4.33
C VAL A 77 -10.90 0.38 3.06
N ALA A 78 -9.85 -0.43 3.15
CA ALA A 78 -9.41 -1.26 2.03
C ALA A 78 -10.50 -2.23 1.54
N ILE A 79 -11.21 -2.91 2.46
CA ILE A 79 -12.35 -3.78 2.14
C ILE A 79 -13.50 -2.99 1.51
N ALA A 80 -13.81 -1.79 2.03
CA ALA A 80 -14.87 -0.95 1.48
C ALA A 80 -14.56 -0.52 0.03
N PHE A 81 -13.32 -0.13 -0.27
CA PHE A 81 -12.87 0.18 -1.63
C PHE A 81 -12.89 -1.06 -2.54
N GLY A 82 -12.51 -2.23 -2.01
CA GLY A 82 -12.68 -3.51 -2.70
C GLY A 82 -14.14 -3.78 -3.06
N ALA A 83 -15.07 -3.58 -2.13
CA ALA A 83 -16.50 -3.78 -2.36
C ALA A 83 -17.05 -2.81 -3.42
N LEU A 84 -16.60 -1.55 -3.40
CA LEU A 84 -16.93 -0.56 -4.43
C LEU A 84 -16.42 -0.99 -5.81
N ALA A 85 -15.16 -1.46 -5.90
CA ALA A 85 -14.61 -1.98 -7.14
C ALA A 85 -15.37 -3.22 -7.64
N ALA A 86 -15.80 -4.09 -6.73
CA ALA A 86 -16.63 -5.26 -7.05
C ALA A 86 -17.99 -4.85 -7.61
N ALA A 87 -18.63 -3.82 -7.06
CA ALA A 87 -19.87 -3.26 -7.61
C ALA A 87 -19.66 -2.68 -9.02
N CYS A 88 -18.50 -2.09 -9.27
CA CYS A 88 -18.10 -1.52 -10.56
C CYS A 88 -17.41 -2.52 -11.51
N HIS A 89 -17.48 -3.83 -11.24
CA HIS A 89 -16.65 -4.82 -11.95
C HIS A 89 -16.89 -4.85 -13.48
N ARG A 90 -18.12 -4.53 -13.92
CA ARG A 90 -18.49 -4.51 -15.34
C ARG A 90 -17.75 -3.37 -16.07
N GLN A 91 -17.69 -2.19 -15.46
CA GLN A 91 -16.93 -1.04 -15.98
C GLN A 91 -15.42 -1.34 -16.00
N LEU A 92 -14.95 -2.12 -15.02
CA LEU A 92 -13.56 -2.57 -14.91
C LEU A 92 -13.23 -3.76 -15.83
N GLY A 93 -14.21 -4.37 -16.50
CA GLY A 93 -14.00 -5.46 -17.45
C GLY A 93 -13.49 -6.77 -16.82
N VAL A 94 -13.80 -7.02 -15.54
CA VAL A 94 -13.37 -8.23 -14.81
C VAL A 94 -14.53 -8.83 -14.00
N ARG A 95 -14.31 -10.00 -13.39
CA ARG A 95 -15.25 -10.60 -12.42
C ARG A 95 -15.27 -9.78 -11.13
N ALA A 96 -16.41 -9.74 -10.44
CA ALA A 96 -16.58 -9.01 -9.18
C ALA A 96 -15.53 -9.37 -8.13
N LEU A 97 -15.29 -10.67 -7.91
CA LEU A 97 -14.28 -11.14 -6.97
C LEU A 97 -12.86 -10.69 -7.36
N THR A 98 -12.54 -10.65 -8.66
CA THR A 98 -11.24 -10.18 -9.14
C THR A 98 -11.05 -8.69 -8.85
N ALA A 99 -12.07 -7.87 -9.11
CA ALA A 99 -12.03 -6.44 -8.78
C ALA A 99 -11.89 -6.21 -7.28
N PHE A 100 -12.68 -6.95 -6.48
CA PHE A 100 -12.62 -6.90 -5.01
C PHE A 100 -11.22 -7.19 -4.49
N VAL A 101 -10.67 -8.36 -4.82
CA VAL A 101 -9.39 -8.81 -4.30
C VAL A 101 -8.27 -7.89 -4.76
N ALA A 102 -8.25 -7.50 -6.04
CA ALA A 102 -7.20 -6.64 -6.57
C ALA A 102 -7.14 -5.28 -5.87
N VAL A 103 -8.29 -4.62 -5.69
CA VAL A 103 -8.34 -3.28 -5.08
C VAL A 103 -8.16 -3.35 -3.56
N ALA A 104 -8.82 -4.30 -2.88
CA ALA A 104 -8.67 -4.44 -1.43
C ALA A 104 -7.23 -4.81 -1.05
N ALA A 105 -6.60 -5.76 -1.76
CA ALA A 105 -5.21 -6.14 -1.49
C ALA A 105 -4.23 -5.00 -1.78
N ALA A 106 -4.47 -4.24 -2.87
CA ALA A 106 -3.64 -3.08 -3.20
C ALA A 106 -3.68 -2.02 -2.08
N MET A 107 -4.88 -1.63 -1.64
CA MET A 107 -5.03 -0.62 -0.59
C MET A 107 -4.58 -1.14 0.79
N ALA A 108 -4.86 -2.39 1.14
CA ALA A 108 -4.43 -2.97 2.41
C ALA A 108 -2.90 -3.10 2.50
N SER A 109 -2.23 -3.38 1.37
CA SER A 109 -0.77 -3.45 1.33
C SER A 109 -0.09 -2.14 1.70
N HIS A 110 -0.74 -1.00 1.44
CA HIS A 110 -0.23 0.32 1.81
C HIS A 110 -0.06 0.45 3.32
N GLY A 111 -1.15 0.23 4.08
CA GLY A 111 -1.11 0.28 5.54
C GLY A 111 -0.14 -0.74 6.14
N LEU A 112 -0.05 -1.95 5.58
CA LEU A 112 0.88 -2.97 6.03
C LEU A 112 2.36 -2.56 5.82
N MET A 113 2.68 -2.00 4.66
CA MET A 113 4.02 -1.51 4.37
C MET A 113 4.40 -0.32 5.26
N ASP A 114 3.46 0.57 5.55
CA ASP A 114 3.69 1.68 6.46
C ASP A 114 3.98 1.21 7.90
N MET A 115 3.38 0.10 8.34
CA MET A 115 3.71 -0.53 9.61
C MET A 115 5.15 -1.10 9.65
N MET A 116 5.73 -1.42 8.49
CA MET A 116 7.10 -1.93 8.33
C MET A 116 8.14 -0.81 8.24
N THR A 117 7.75 0.44 8.45
CA THR A 117 8.70 1.56 8.53
C THR A 117 9.28 1.72 9.94
N ASP A 118 10.56 2.03 10.06
CA ASP A 118 11.28 2.23 11.32
C ASP A 118 11.07 3.62 11.95
N GLY A 119 10.30 4.48 11.27
CA GLY A 119 9.99 5.85 11.69
C GLY A 119 8.59 6.31 11.30
N GLY A 120 8.28 7.57 11.59
CA GLY A 120 6.93 8.12 11.42
C GLY A 120 5.95 7.68 12.51
N LYS A 121 4.65 7.77 12.22
CA LYS A 121 3.59 7.37 13.15
C LYS A 121 3.16 5.92 12.91
N PRO A 122 2.79 5.16 13.95
CA PRO A 122 2.17 3.86 13.76
C PRO A 122 0.78 3.98 13.11
N VAL A 123 0.34 2.89 12.48
CA VAL A 123 -0.83 2.87 11.58
C VAL A 123 -2.07 2.37 12.32
N ALA A 124 -3.22 3.02 12.15
CA ALA A 124 -4.51 2.58 12.70
C ALA A 124 -5.13 1.44 11.87
N TYR A 125 -4.38 0.35 11.67
CA TYR A 125 -4.69 -0.70 10.68
C TYR A 125 -6.00 -1.46 10.97
N LEU A 126 -6.34 -1.66 12.25
CA LEU A 126 -7.52 -2.39 12.69
C LEU A 126 -8.75 -1.50 12.96
N TRP A 127 -8.70 -0.23 12.60
CA TRP A 127 -9.89 0.62 12.66
C TRP A 127 -11.00 0.04 11.76
N PRO A 128 -12.29 0.05 12.15
CA PRO A 128 -12.88 0.68 13.34
C PRO A 128 -12.97 -0.20 14.58
N ILE A 129 -12.43 -1.42 14.56
CA ILE A 129 -12.48 -2.34 15.72
C ILE A 129 -11.74 -1.72 16.92
N THR A 130 -10.62 -1.05 16.64
CA THR A 130 -9.84 -0.30 17.64
C THR A 130 -9.20 0.92 17.03
N SER A 131 -8.97 1.96 17.85
CA SER A 131 -8.19 3.14 17.49
C SER A 131 -6.69 2.99 17.79
N LEU A 132 -6.27 1.82 18.27
CA LEU A 132 -4.85 1.52 18.48
C LEU A 132 -4.08 1.60 17.16
N ARG A 133 -2.85 2.08 17.27
CA ARG A 133 -1.92 2.22 16.16
C ARG A 133 -0.80 1.22 16.33
N PHE A 134 -0.44 0.56 15.25
CA PHE A 134 0.53 -0.55 15.26
C PHE A 134 1.73 -0.24 14.38
N PHE A 135 2.87 -0.76 14.81
CA PHE A 135 4.02 -1.04 13.95
C PHE A 135 4.10 -2.55 13.76
N ALA A 136 4.78 -2.99 12.71
CA ALA A 136 5.24 -4.37 12.61
C ALA A 136 6.49 -4.54 13.49
N ASP A 137 6.74 -5.76 13.97
CA ASP A 137 7.97 -6.04 14.72
C ASP A 137 9.20 -5.96 13.81
N TRP A 138 9.05 -6.41 12.56
CA TRP A 138 10.06 -6.29 11.51
C TRP A 138 9.88 -5.00 10.71
N ARG A 139 10.84 -4.07 10.83
CA ARG A 139 10.80 -2.73 10.22
C ARG A 139 12.04 -2.42 9.38
N PRO A 140 12.20 -3.03 8.20
CA PRO A 140 13.39 -2.85 7.37
C PRO A 140 13.36 -1.55 6.56
N LEU A 141 12.23 -0.83 6.52
CA LEU A 141 12.05 0.32 5.66
C LEU A 141 12.33 1.63 6.43
N PRO A 142 13.16 2.54 5.89
CA PRO A 142 13.37 3.84 6.51
C PRO A 142 12.07 4.64 6.59
N GLY A 143 11.67 5.09 7.78
CA GLY A 143 10.48 5.90 7.97
C GLY A 143 10.67 7.38 7.69
N SER A 144 9.59 8.15 7.83
CA SER A 144 9.64 9.61 7.81
C SER A 144 10.31 10.13 9.10
N GLY A 145 11.25 11.07 8.99
CA GLY A 145 11.92 11.71 10.14
C GLY A 145 13.42 11.49 10.21
N VAL A 146 13.97 10.60 9.38
CA VAL A 146 15.42 10.51 9.18
C VAL A 146 15.87 11.71 8.34
N GLN A 147 16.81 12.49 8.88
CA GLN A 147 17.41 13.59 8.14
C GLN A 147 18.53 13.08 7.25
N TYR A 148 18.44 13.37 5.96
CA TYR A 148 19.47 13.01 4.99
C TYR A 148 20.23 14.27 4.55
N PRO A 149 21.53 14.16 4.28
CA PRO A 149 22.35 15.30 3.84
C PRO A 149 21.95 15.81 2.45
N SER A 150 21.22 15.02 1.66
CA SER A 150 20.66 15.40 0.37
C SER A 150 19.47 14.52 -0.01
N HIS A 151 18.64 14.98 -0.94
CA HIS A 151 17.57 14.16 -1.53
C HIS A 151 18.10 12.89 -2.22
N LEU A 152 19.29 12.94 -2.82
CA LEU A 152 19.91 11.76 -3.41
C LEU A 152 20.27 10.71 -2.35
N ALA A 153 20.78 11.15 -1.20
CA ALA A 153 21.08 10.26 -0.08
C ALA A 153 19.80 9.65 0.51
N GLU A 154 18.72 10.44 0.60
CA GLU A 154 17.40 9.94 1.00
C GLU A 154 16.92 8.85 0.03
N VAL A 155 16.86 9.14 -1.26
CA VAL A 155 16.39 8.20 -2.29
C VAL A 155 17.24 6.92 -2.28
N ALA A 156 18.57 7.04 -2.24
CA ALA A 156 19.47 5.88 -2.21
C ALA A 156 19.25 5.00 -0.97
N SER A 157 19.06 5.61 0.20
CA SER A 157 18.84 4.88 1.46
C SER A 157 17.50 4.15 1.51
N ARG A 158 16.48 4.64 0.80
CA ARG A 158 15.15 4.06 0.73
C ARG A 158 15.06 2.96 -0.33
N THR A 159 15.65 3.19 -1.51
CA THR A 159 15.53 2.31 -2.68
C THR A 159 16.07 0.89 -2.41
N GLY A 160 17.21 0.76 -1.74
CA GLY A 160 17.82 -0.55 -1.47
C GLY A 160 16.94 -1.47 -0.62
N PRO A 161 16.53 -1.03 0.60
CA PRO A 161 15.62 -1.78 1.45
C PRO A 161 14.25 -2.08 0.80
N GLU A 162 13.67 -1.12 0.07
CA GLU A 162 12.42 -1.32 -0.68
C GLU A 162 12.57 -2.44 -1.72
N ILE A 163 13.66 -2.45 -2.48
CA ILE A 163 13.95 -3.52 -3.44
C ILE A 163 14.08 -4.86 -2.72
N ALA A 164 14.93 -4.92 -1.69
CA ALA A 164 15.28 -6.17 -1.04
C ALA A 164 14.13 -6.81 -0.25
N HIS A 165 13.31 -6.00 0.43
CA HIS A 165 12.30 -6.51 1.37
C HIS A 165 10.86 -6.44 0.83
N VAL A 166 10.61 -5.66 -0.24
CA VAL A 166 9.27 -5.53 -0.80
C VAL A 166 9.23 -5.93 -2.26
N ILE A 167 9.94 -5.21 -3.14
CA ILE A 167 9.80 -5.40 -4.59
C ILE A 167 10.28 -6.78 -5.02
N LEU A 168 11.49 -7.19 -4.63
CA LEU A 168 12.06 -8.47 -5.04
C LEU A 168 11.26 -9.67 -4.50
N PRO A 169 10.96 -9.78 -3.19
CA PRO A 169 10.15 -10.89 -2.68
C PRO A 169 8.77 -10.96 -3.35
N MET A 170 8.13 -9.81 -3.55
CA MET A 170 6.83 -9.73 -4.19
C MET A 170 6.87 -10.17 -5.66
N MET A 171 7.86 -9.72 -6.43
CA MET A 171 8.03 -10.13 -7.82
C MET A 171 8.38 -11.63 -7.93
N LEU A 172 9.18 -12.17 -7.01
CA LEU A 172 9.47 -13.60 -6.95
C LEU A 172 8.21 -14.43 -6.67
N ILE A 173 7.42 -14.04 -5.66
CA ILE A 173 6.13 -14.69 -5.36
C ILE A 173 5.20 -14.61 -6.58
N ALA A 174 5.16 -13.45 -7.25
CA ALA A 174 4.33 -13.25 -8.43
C ALA A 174 4.71 -14.18 -9.58
N ILE A 175 6.01 -14.25 -9.92
CA ILE A 175 6.54 -15.08 -10.99
C ILE A 175 6.35 -16.57 -10.66
N SER A 176 6.66 -16.98 -9.42
CA SER A 176 6.49 -18.38 -8.97
C SER A 176 5.03 -18.82 -9.02
N THR A 177 4.11 -17.99 -8.52
CA THR A 177 2.67 -18.25 -8.60
C THR A 177 2.22 -18.42 -10.04
N ARG A 178 2.70 -17.55 -10.94
CA ARG A 178 2.41 -17.63 -12.37
C ARG A 178 2.93 -18.93 -12.98
N GLY A 179 4.16 -19.33 -12.66
CA GLY A 179 4.76 -20.60 -13.08
C GLY A 179 3.93 -21.81 -12.67
N CYS A 180 3.54 -21.89 -11.39
CA CYS A 180 2.71 -22.97 -10.87
C CYS A 180 1.35 -23.04 -11.58
N LEU A 181 0.69 -21.90 -11.81
CA LEU A 181 -0.60 -21.84 -12.49
C LEU A 181 -0.50 -22.31 -13.96
N LEU A 182 0.62 -22.04 -14.64
CA LEU A 182 0.85 -22.52 -16.00
C LEU A 182 1.05 -24.04 -16.04
N ILE A 183 1.83 -24.60 -15.11
CA ILE A 183 2.05 -26.05 -14.98
C ILE A 183 0.74 -26.77 -14.67
N ILE A 184 -0.04 -26.30 -13.70
CA ILE A 184 -1.34 -26.92 -13.37
C ILE A 184 -2.28 -26.90 -14.57
N HIS A 185 -2.26 -25.83 -15.38
CA HIS A 185 -3.10 -25.76 -16.57
C HIS A 185 -2.61 -26.69 -17.69
N SER A 186 -1.29 -26.87 -17.87
CA SER A 186 -0.77 -27.82 -18.85
C SER A 186 -1.08 -29.26 -18.48
N LEU A 187 -1.15 -29.60 -17.19
CA LEU A 187 -1.53 -30.93 -16.71
C LEU A 187 -3.04 -31.23 -16.82
N ARG A 188 -3.87 -30.22 -17.04
CA ARG A 188 -5.34 -30.34 -17.18
C ARG A 188 -5.81 -30.35 -18.64
N ARG A 189 -4.88 -30.26 -19.61
CA ARG A 189 -5.15 -30.41 -21.04
C ARG A 189 -4.79 -31.82 -21.47
#